data_AF-A0A1Z9YHN3-F1
#
_entry.id   AF-A0A1Z9YHN3-F1
#
_cell.length_a   1.000
_cell.length_b   1.000
_cell.length_c   1.000
_cell.angle_alpha   90.00
_cell.angle_beta   90.00
_cell.angle_gamma   90.00
#
_symmetry.space_group_name_H-M   'P 1'
#
loop_
_entity.id
_entity.type
_entity.pdbx_description
1 polymer ?
#
loop_
_entity_poly.entity_id
_entity_poly.type
_entity_poly.pdbx_seq_one_letter_code
_entity_poly.pdbx_strand_id
1 'polypeptide(L)'
;MAQGFSRSEARGHPRAHEKGIRPKPAKLAPRKEKAIKAMRAGIPLSKAARAFGYSRETLTRYIKRYAGADFSKGRWHFNDERRRTVLILTRGDFLEITVPDHQAAALAGSHYDAAMRATDTPITPEILTPFIGWGVSDVEGRYHALETDLNAILRARNKQAQQFHEVYRIHMS
;
A
#
# COMPACT_ATOMS: atom_id res chain seq x y z
N MET A 1 16.82 -31.80 -28.51
CA MET A 1 17.59 -30.87 -29.37
C MET A 1 16.64 -29.74 -29.75
N ALA A 2 16.68 -28.63 -29.03
CA ALA A 2 17.34 -27.37 -29.39
C ALA A 2 16.41 -26.45 -30.22
N GLN A 3 15.50 -25.74 -29.52
CA GLN A 3 14.87 -24.54 -30.07
C GLN A 3 15.98 -23.51 -30.34
N GLY A 4 16.14 -23.17 -31.61
CA GLY A 4 17.19 -22.30 -32.11
C GLY A 4 16.99 -20.86 -31.68
N PHE A 5 17.53 -20.50 -30.53
CA PHE A 5 17.79 -19.12 -30.15
C PHE A 5 19.25 -18.79 -30.47
N SER A 6 19.45 -17.73 -31.26
CA SER A 6 20.76 -17.24 -31.64
C SER A 6 21.46 -16.60 -30.44
N ARG A 7 22.78 -16.79 -30.35
CA ARG A 7 23.66 -16.24 -29.30
C ARG A 7 23.51 -14.72 -29.07
N SER A 8 22.97 -13.99 -30.04
CA SER A 8 22.72 -12.54 -29.96
C SER A 8 21.49 -12.18 -29.10
N GLU A 9 20.50 -13.06 -28.96
CA GLU A 9 19.27 -12.82 -28.19
C GLU A 9 19.54 -12.81 -26.68
N ALA A 10 20.51 -13.60 -26.22
CA ALA A 10 20.91 -13.66 -24.81
C ALA A 10 21.63 -12.40 -24.31
N ARG A 11 22.06 -11.50 -25.20
CA ARG A 11 22.86 -10.29 -24.85
C ARG A 11 22.08 -8.97 -24.81
N GLY A 12 20.78 -8.97 -25.08
CA GLY A 12 19.90 -7.85 -24.69
C GLY A 12 19.88 -6.62 -25.61
N HIS A 13 20.15 -6.77 -26.91
CA HIS A 13 19.90 -5.73 -27.92
C HIS A 13 18.84 -6.17 -28.93
N PRO A 14 17.53 -6.12 -28.58
CA PRO A 14 16.47 -6.35 -29.56
C PRO A 14 16.47 -5.25 -30.64
N ARG A 15 16.17 -5.62 -31.89
CA ARG A 15 16.06 -4.65 -33.00
C ARG A 15 14.75 -3.87 -32.89
N ALA A 16 14.68 -2.71 -33.55
CA ALA A 16 13.62 -1.71 -33.41
C ALA A 16 12.17 -2.20 -33.68
N HIS A 17 11.99 -3.38 -34.26
CA HIS A 17 10.67 -3.96 -34.58
C HIS A 17 10.28 -5.16 -33.70
N GLU A 18 11.05 -5.50 -32.67
CA GLU A 18 10.75 -6.63 -31.78
C GLU A 18 10.21 -6.16 -30.43
N LYS A 19 9.10 -6.77 -29.96
CA LYS A 19 8.52 -6.53 -28.64
C LYS A 19 9.50 -6.99 -27.57
N GLY A 20 10.32 -6.07 -27.06
CA GLY A 20 11.24 -6.34 -25.96
C GLY A 20 10.49 -6.95 -24.78
N ILE A 21 10.88 -8.16 -24.40
CA ILE A 21 10.36 -8.84 -23.20
C ILE A 21 10.79 -7.98 -22.01
N ARG A 22 9.88 -7.16 -21.48
CA ARG A 22 10.11 -6.44 -20.22
C ARG A 22 10.18 -7.52 -19.13
N PRO A 23 11.34 -7.74 -18.48
CA PRO A 23 11.42 -8.76 -17.46
C PRO A 23 10.46 -8.39 -16.32
N LYS A 24 9.72 -9.40 -15.83
CA LYS A 24 8.87 -9.28 -14.63
C LYS A 24 9.70 -8.66 -13.49
N PRO A 25 9.14 -7.74 -12.68
CA PRO A 25 9.87 -7.18 -11.55
C PRO A 25 10.31 -8.30 -10.63
N ALA A 26 11.64 -8.45 -10.45
CA ALA A 26 12.18 -9.42 -9.49
C ALA A 26 11.61 -9.12 -8.09
N LYS A 27 11.19 -10.17 -7.37
CA LYS A 27 10.76 -10.07 -5.97
C LYS A 27 11.80 -9.27 -5.18
N LEU A 28 11.32 -8.34 -4.36
CA LEU A 28 12.17 -7.34 -3.78
C LEU A 28 13.16 -7.93 -2.79
N ALA A 29 14.44 -7.60 -2.94
CA ALA A 29 15.40 -7.87 -1.90
C ALA A 29 15.03 -6.98 -0.68
N PRO A 30 14.79 -7.55 0.51
CA PRO A 30 14.25 -6.83 1.68
C PRO A 30 15.09 -5.62 2.10
N ARG A 31 16.39 -5.60 1.76
CA ARG A 31 17.30 -4.46 2.03
C ARG A 31 17.02 -3.25 1.13
N LYS A 32 16.57 -3.44 -0.12
CA LYS A 32 16.18 -2.33 -1.02
C LYS A 32 14.88 -1.66 -0.55
N GLU A 33 13.93 -2.45 -0.04
CA GLU A 33 12.70 -1.91 0.57
C GLU A 33 13.02 -1.01 1.77
N LYS A 34 13.91 -1.46 2.65
CA LYS A 34 14.35 -0.68 3.81
C LYS A 34 15.02 0.65 3.41
N ALA A 35 15.85 0.64 2.36
CA ALA A 35 16.47 1.86 1.84
C ALA A 35 15.43 2.87 1.31
N ILE A 36 14.39 2.39 0.64
CA ILE A 36 13.30 3.24 0.14
C ILE A 36 12.42 3.75 1.29
N LYS A 37 12.12 2.91 2.28
CA LYS A 37 11.38 3.33 3.47
C LYS A 37 12.11 4.46 4.21
N ALA A 38 13.43 4.35 4.35
CA ALA A 38 14.27 5.42 4.89
C ALA A 38 14.19 6.70 4.06
N MET A 39 14.21 6.59 2.72
CA MET A 39 14.07 7.78 1.86
C MET A 39 12.68 8.41 1.91
N ARG A 40 11.61 7.61 2.05
CA ARG A 40 10.24 8.09 2.30
C ARG A 40 10.13 8.86 3.62
N ALA A 41 10.93 8.48 4.62
CA ALA A 41 11.06 9.21 5.88
C ALA A 41 11.93 10.49 5.79
N GLY A 42 12.30 10.92 4.59
CA GLY A 42 13.06 12.15 4.35
C GLY A 42 14.58 11.99 4.35
N ILE A 43 15.11 10.76 4.47
CA ILE A 43 16.56 10.53 4.39
C ILE A 43 17.03 10.74 2.95
N PRO A 44 18.05 11.59 2.70
CA PRO A 44 18.54 11.84 1.35
C PRO A 44 19.15 10.57 0.74
N LEU A 45 19.05 10.45 -0.59
CA LEU A 45 19.53 9.30 -1.38
C LEU A 45 20.94 8.86 -1.00
N SER A 46 21.88 9.80 -0.86
CA SER A 46 23.29 9.49 -0.53
C SER A 46 23.43 8.81 0.84
N LYS A 47 22.69 9.30 1.84
CA LYS A 47 22.69 8.76 3.20
C LYS A 47 22.02 7.39 3.24
N ALA A 48 20.89 7.23 2.55
CA ALA A 48 20.23 5.94 2.43
C ALA A 48 21.09 4.91 1.67
N ALA A 49 21.68 5.29 0.54
CA ALA A 49 22.57 4.42 -0.24
C ALA A 49 23.73 3.89 0.62
N ARG A 50 24.41 4.79 1.36
CA ARG A 50 25.50 4.40 2.26
C ARG A 50 25.03 3.52 3.42
N ALA A 51 23.91 3.88 4.08
CA ALA A 51 23.39 3.13 5.22
C ALA A 51 22.97 1.69 4.86
N PHE A 52 22.50 1.47 3.63
CA PHE A 52 22.01 0.17 3.19
C PHE A 52 22.96 -0.59 2.26
N GLY A 53 24.16 -0.05 1.98
CA GLY A 53 25.21 -0.71 1.21
C GLY A 53 24.98 -0.75 -0.29
N TYR A 54 24.36 0.30 -0.85
CA TYR A 54 24.11 0.43 -2.29
C TYR A 54 24.86 1.63 -2.89
N SER A 55 25.19 1.54 -4.18
CA SER A 55 25.63 2.73 -4.92
C SER A 55 24.45 3.68 -5.17
N ARG A 56 24.75 4.97 -5.33
CA ARG A 56 23.74 6.00 -5.64
C ARG A 56 23.03 5.68 -6.95
N GLU A 57 23.74 5.26 -8.01
CA GLU A 57 23.11 4.83 -9.26
C GLU A 57 22.21 3.61 -9.09
N THR A 58 22.60 2.62 -8.27
CA THR A 58 21.77 1.43 -8.05
C THR A 58 20.44 1.81 -7.43
N LEU A 59 20.46 2.66 -6.40
CA LEU A 59 19.26 3.10 -5.71
C LEU A 59 18.44 4.06 -6.58
N THR A 60 19.08 4.94 -7.35
CA THR A 60 18.43 5.83 -8.32
C THR A 60 17.69 5.06 -9.42
N ARG A 61 18.37 4.10 -10.05
CA ARG A 61 17.78 3.25 -11.10
C ARG A 61 16.60 2.45 -10.55
N TYR A 62 16.72 1.99 -9.30
CA TYR A 62 15.65 1.32 -8.62
C TYR A 62 14.44 2.24 -8.38
N ILE A 63 14.68 3.44 -7.86
CA ILE A 63 13.62 4.43 -7.59
C ILE A 63 12.83 4.75 -8.87
N LYS A 64 13.54 5.10 -9.94
CA LYS A 64 12.94 5.42 -11.25
C LYS A 64 12.13 4.26 -11.82
N ARG A 65 12.58 3.02 -11.60
CA ARG A 65 11.97 1.84 -12.23
C ARG A 65 10.82 1.24 -11.41
N TYR A 66 10.84 1.38 -10.09
CA TYR A 66 9.96 0.60 -9.22
C TYR A 66 9.32 1.39 -8.08
N ALA A 67 9.84 2.55 -7.68
CA ALA A 67 9.37 3.25 -6.49
C ALA A 67 8.42 4.42 -6.77
N GLY A 68 8.20 4.79 -8.04
CA GLY A 68 7.30 5.88 -8.43
C GLY A 68 7.70 7.18 -7.75
N ALA A 69 8.86 7.73 -8.12
CA ALA A 69 9.35 8.94 -7.49
C ALA A 69 9.99 9.87 -8.50
N ASP A 70 9.75 11.16 -8.30
CA ASP A 70 10.28 12.24 -9.11
C ASP A 70 11.40 12.95 -8.37
N PHE A 71 12.44 13.34 -9.10
CA PHE A 71 13.52 14.15 -8.54
C PHE A 71 13.24 15.61 -8.84
N SER A 72 12.97 16.40 -7.80
CA SER A 72 12.66 17.83 -7.91
C SER A 72 13.37 18.59 -6.79
N LYS A 73 13.85 19.81 -7.07
CA LYS A 73 14.51 20.69 -6.07
C LYS A 73 15.60 19.99 -5.24
N GLY A 74 16.39 19.10 -5.85
CA GLY A 74 17.48 18.38 -5.18
C GLY A 74 17.04 17.22 -4.27
N ARG A 75 15.75 16.85 -4.27
CA ARG A 75 15.17 15.81 -3.42
C ARG A 75 14.34 14.81 -4.22
N TRP A 76 14.25 13.58 -3.72
CA TRP A 76 13.35 12.57 -4.26
C TRP A 76 11.98 12.70 -3.61
N HIS A 77 10.95 12.84 -4.42
CA HIS A 77 9.55 12.91 -4.04
C HIS A 77 8.88 11.60 -4.45
N PHE A 78 8.51 10.77 -3.49
CA PHE A 78 7.84 9.51 -3.77
C PHE A 78 6.35 9.78 -3.99
N ASN A 79 5.94 9.83 -5.24
CA ASN A 79 4.55 9.86 -5.67
C ASN A 79 4.05 8.39 -5.70
N ASP A 80 3.68 7.86 -4.54
CA ASP A 80 3.02 6.54 -4.47
C ASP A 80 1.54 6.71 -4.90
N GLU A 81 1.35 6.97 -6.20
CA GLU A 81 0.04 7.04 -6.89
C GLU A 81 -0.55 5.64 -7.17
N ARG A 82 -0.01 4.62 -6.51
CA ARG A 82 -0.53 3.27 -6.67
C ARG A 82 -1.84 3.20 -5.92
N ARG A 83 -2.90 2.99 -6.69
CA ARG A 83 -4.22 2.66 -6.16
C ARG A 83 -4.13 1.46 -5.23
N ARG A 84 -4.84 1.55 -4.11
CA ARG A 84 -4.90 0.49 -3.10
C ARG A 84 -6.33 0.21 -2.75
N THR A 85 -6.67 -1.07 -2.63
CA THR A 85 -7.93 -1.49 -2.05
C THR A 85 -7.76 -1.54 -0.54
N VAL A 86 -8.62 -0.84 0.20
CA VAL A 86 -8.62 -0.77 1.66
C VAL A 86 -10.02 -0.98 2.20
N LEU A 87 -10.09 -1.58 3.39
CA LEU A 87 -11.32 -1.66 4.16
C LEU A 87 -11.43 -0.39 5.02
N ILE A 88 -12.54 0.31 4.91
CA ILE A 88 -12.89 1.43 5.78
C ILE A 88 -14.13 1.10 6.58
N LEU A 89 -14.31 1.81 7.68
CA LEU A 89 -15.53 1.77 8.47
C LEU A 89 -16.24 3.12 8.33
N THR A 90 -17.44 3.10 7.77
CA THR A 90 -18.22 4.30 7.45
C THR A 90 -19.70 4.02 7.66
N ARG A 91 -20.41 4.98 8.28
CA ARG A 91 -21.87 4.88 8.52
C ARG A 91 -22.28 3.56 9.20
N GLY A 92 -21.48 3.11 10.16
CA GLY A 92 -21.72 1.87 10.90
C GLY A 92 -21.55 0.56 10.10
N ASP A 93 -20.87 0.56 8.95
CA ASP A 93 -20.60 -0.64 8.16
C ASP A 93 -19.16 -0.65 7.62
N PHE A 94 -18.66 -1.86 7.35
CA PHE A 94 -17.38 -2.06 6.67
C PHE A 94 -17.58 -1.96 5.16
N LEU A 95 -16.78 -1.13 4.50
CA LEU A 95 -16.82 -0.94 3.06
C LEU A 95 -15.41 -1.06 2.49
N GLU A 96 -15.29 -1.88 1.44
CA GLU A 96 -14.05 -1.96 0.67
C GLU A 96 -14.06 -0.88 -0.42
N ILE A 97 -13.04 -0.01 -0.41
CA ILE A 97 -12.89 1.06 -1.41
C ILE A 97 -11.49 1.01 -2.03
N THR A 98 -11.39 1.51 -3.27
CA THR A 98 -10.09 1.75 -3.90
C THR A 98 -9.71 3.21 -3.74
N VAL A 99 -8.57 3.49 -3.12
CA VAL A 99 -8.08 4.85 -2.85
C VAL A 99 -6.95 5.23 -3.80
N PRO A 100 -6.79 6.53 -4.14
CA PRO A 100 -5.85 6.96 -5.18
C PRO A 100 -4.38 6.86 -4.77
N ASP A 101 -4.07 6.99 -3.48
CA ASP A 101 -2.69 7.13 -3.02
C ASP A 101 -2.43 6.48 -1.65
N HIS A 102 -1.14 6.44 -1.29
CA HIS A 102 -0.67 5.94 -0.01
C HIS A 102 -1.25 6.72 1.20
N GLN A 103 -1.43 8.04 1.11
CA GLN A 103 -1.88 8.85 2.25
C GLN A 103 -3.31 8.48 2.62
N ALA A 104 -4.19 8.39 1.62
CA ALA A 104 -5.56 7.92 1.79
C ALA A 104 -5.62 6.50 2.37
N ALA A 105 -4.77 5.60 1.88
CA ALA A 105 -4.69 4.23 2.40
C ALA A 105 -4.16 4.18 3.85
N ALA A 106 -3.19 5.02 4.19
CA ALA A 106 -2.64 5.11 5.53
C ALA A 106 -3.66 5.68 6.52
N LEU A 107 -4.42 6.71 6.13
CA LEU A 107 -5.51 7.26 6.93
C LEU A 107 -6.58 6.20 7.22
N ALA A 108 -7.03 5.46 6.19
CA ALA A 108 -7.96 4.36 6.33
C ALA A 108 -7.44 3.28 7.31
N GLY A 109 -6.17 2.86 7.16
CA GLY A 109 -5.57 1.86 8.03
C GLY A 109 -5.40 2.34 9.48
N SER A 110 -4.98 3.58 9.69
CA SER A 110 -4.86 4.17 11.04
C SER A 110 -6.21 4.31 11.73
N HIS A 111 -7.25 4.69 10.99
CA HIS A 111 -8.61 4.74 11.51
C HIS A 111 -9.13 3.35 11.88
N TYR A 112 -8.92 2.34 11.03
CA TYR A 112 -9.32 0.97 11.31
C TYR A 112 -8.67 0.44 12.61
N ASP A 113 -7.35 0.63 12.78
CA ASP A 113 -6.65 0.25 14.01
C ASP A 113 -7.24 0.95 15.25
N ALA A 114 -7.45 2.27 15.14
CA ALA A 114 -8.09 3.06 16.20
C ALA A 114 -9.49 2.57 16.54
N ALA A 115 -10.32 2.26 15.54
CA ALA A 115 -11.68 1.75 15.71
C ALA A 115 -11.70 0.39 16.42
N MET A 116 -10.82 -0.53 16.03
CA MET A 116 -10.73 -1.83 16.71
C MET A 116 -10.31 -1.66 18.17
N ARG A 117 -9.25 -0.88 18.41
CA ARG A 117 -8.73 -0.61 19.76
C ARG A 117 -9.72 0.11 20.66
N ALA A 118 -10.51 1.05 20.12
CA ALA A 118 -11.53 1.77 20.88
C ALA A 118 -12.62 0.83 21.43
N THR A 119 -12.82 -0.33 20.80
CA THR A 119 -13.81 -1.34 21.22
C THR A 119 -13.25 -2.47 22.07
N ASP A 120 -11.92 -2.57 22.21
CA ASP A 120 -11.30 -3.57 23.09
C ASP A 120 -11.39 -3.14 24.55
N THR A 121 -11.20 -4.08 25.49
CA THR A 121 -11.29 -3.80 26.93
C THR A 121 -9.94 -3.29 27.46
N PRO A 122 -9.90 -2.15 28.20
CA PRO A 122 -11.00 -1.24 28.50
C PRO A 122 -11.43 -0.42 27.28
N ILE A 123 -12.74 -0.21 27.12
CA ILE A 123 -13.32 0.57 26.01
C ILE A 123 -12.79 2.01 26.08
N THR A 124 -12.19 2.49 24.99
CA THR A 124 -11.42 3.76 24.94
C THR A 124 -11.83 4.61 23.73
N PRO A 125 -13.01 5.28 23.75
CA PRO A 125 -13.55 6.03 22.61
C PRO A 125 -12.69 7.24 22.23
N GLU A 126 -11.91 7.81 23.15
CA GLU A 126 -11.08 8.99 22.92
C GLU A 126 -10.01 8.78 21.85
N ILE A 127 -9.62 7.53 21.55
CA ILE A 127 -8.69 7.18 20.47
C ILE A 127 -9.25 7.56 19.09
N LEU A 128 -10.58 7.71 18.96
CA LEU A 128 -11.26 8.10 17.72
C LEU A 128 -11.24 9.61 17.47
N THR A 129 -10.94 10.42 18.49
CA THR A 129 -10.96 11.90 18.40
C THR A 129 -10.21 12.46 17.20
N PRO A 130 -9.00 11.96 16.83
CA PRO A 130 -8.26 12.48 15.68
C PRO A 130 -8.97 12.32 14.33
N PHE A 131 -9.99 11.46 14.25
CA PHE A 131 -10.69 11.11 13.01
C PHE A 131 -12.06 11.80 12.87
N ILE A 132 -12.48 12.59 13.86
CA ILE A 132 -13.76 13.32 13.82
C ILE A 132 -13.74 14.32 12.65
N GLY A 133 -14.73 14.19 11.75
CA GLY A 133 -14.83 15.03 10.55
C GLY A 133 -13.87 14.64 9.41
N TRP A 134 -13.09 13.57 9.60
CA TRP A 134 -12.21 13.05 8.56
C TRP A 134 -12.93 12.01 7.70
N GLY A 135 -12.40 11.82 6.50
CA GLY A 135 -12.94 10.90 5.51
C GLY A 135 -11.90 10.61 4.44
N VAL A 136 -12.20 9.58 3.66
CA VAL A 136 -11.33 9.13 2.57
C VAL A 136 -12.12 9.19 1.28
N SER A 137 -11.53 9.79 0.25
CA SER A 137 -12.11 9.77 -1.10
C SER A 137 -11.60 8.56 -1.88
N ASP A 138 -12.50 7.87 -2.57
CA ASP A 138 -12.15 6.79 -3.48
C ASP A 138 -11.62 7.33 -4.82
N VAL A 139 -11.14 6.43 -5.68
CA VAL A 139 -10.66 6.77 -7.05
C VAL A 139 -11.74 7.31 -7.98
N GLU A 140 -13.02 7.16 -7.63
CA GLU A 140 -14.16 7.74 -8.35
C GLU A 140 -14.52 9.13 -7.80
N GLY A 141 -13.78 9.63 -6.79
CA GLY A 141 -13.99 10.93 -6.16
C GLY A 141 -15.11 10.94 -5.13
N ARG A 142 -15.70 9.78 -4.78
CA ARG A 142 -16.73 9.72 -3.74
C ARG A 142 -16.08 9.79 -2.37
N TYR A 143 -16.59 10.68 -1.53
CA TYR A 143 -16.11 10.87 -0.17
C TYR A 143 -16.82 9.95 0.82
N HIS A 144 -16.03 9.24 1.62
CA HIS A 144 -16.51 8.33 2.66
C HIS A 144 -16.05 8.84 4.02
N ALA A 145 -16.99 9.38 4.82
CA ALA A 145 -16.70 9.84 6.17
C ALA A 145 -16.32 8.66 7.07
N LEU A 146 -15.25 8.79 7.84
CA LEU A 146 -14.81 7.75 8.76
C LEU A 146 -15.75 7.69 9.97
N GLU A 147 -16.12 6.47 10.38
CA GLU A 147 -17.01 6.27 11.52
C GLU A 147 -16.31 6.58 12.84
N THR A 148 -16.90 7.40 13.68
CA THR A 148 -16.37 7.73 15.01
C THR A 148 -17.37 7.50 16.14
N ASP A 149 -18.62 7.14 15.83
CA ASP A 149 -19.59 6.71 16.84
C ASP A 149 -19.25 5.28 17.29
N LEU A 150 -18.75 5.16 18.52
CA LEU A 150 -18.40 3.89 19.15
C LEU A 150 -19.53 2.85 19.06
N ASN A 151 -20.80 3.27 19.21
CA ASN A 151 -21.92 2.33 19.15
C ASN A 151 -22.11 1.77 17.74
N ALA A 152 -21.93 2.61 16.71
CA ALA A 152 -21.96 2.19 15.31
C ALA A 152 -20.82 1.21 15.01
N ILE A 153 -19.60 1.50 15.52
CA ILE A 153 -18.43 0.62 15.38
C ILE A 153 -18.65 -0.75 16.03
N LEU A 154 -19.17 -0.77 17.27
CA LEU A 154 -19.49 -2.01 17.99
C LEU A 154 -20.51 -2.87 17.23
N ARG A 155 -21.55 -2.25 16.68
CA ARG A 155 -22.56 -2.94 15.87
C ARG A 155 -21.95 -3.52 14.60
N ALA A 156 -21.13 -2.74 13.89
CA ALA A 156 -20.45 -3.18 12.67
C ALA A 156 -19.55 -4.39 12.94
N ARG A 157 -18.75 -4.33 14.01
CA ARG A 157 -17.86 -5.43 14.45
C ARG A 157 -18.65 -6.70 14.73
N ASN A 158 -19.75 -6.59 15.47
CA ASN A 158 -20.60 -7.74 15.80
C ASN A 158 -21.26 -8.34 14.56
N LYS A 159 -21.74 -7.51 13.62
CA LYS A 159 -22.30 -7.95 12.34
C LYS A 159 -21.27 -8.70 11.50
N GLN A 160 -20.05 -8.18 11.40
CA GLN A 160 -18.97 -8.84 10.66
C GLN A 160 -18.57 -10.18 11.32
N ALA A 161 -18.50 -10.23 12.65
CA ALA A 161 -18.24 -11.47 13.37
C ALA A 161 -19.34 -12.51 13.08
N GLN A 162 -20.62 -12.14 13.10
CA GLN A 162 -21.72 -13.04 12.76
C GLN A 162 -21.62 -13.59 11.33
N GLN A 163 -21.34 -12.73 10.34
CA GLN A 163 -21.13 -13.18 8.95
C GLN A 163 -20.00 -14.22 8.83
N PHE A 164 -18.93 -14.08 9.61
CA PHE A 164 -17.85 -15.06 9.63
C PHE A 164 -18.27 -16.40 10.24
N HIS A 165 -19.10 -16.39 11.28
CA HIS A 165 -19.61 -17.61 11.92
C HIS A 165 -20.56 -18.41 11.01
N GLU A 166 -21.29 -17.74 10.11
CA GLU A 166 -22.18 -18.42 9.15
C GLU A 166 -21.41 -19.18 8.05
N VAL A 167 -20.17 -18.79 7.74
CA VAL A 167 -19.30 -19.48 6.75
C VAL A 167 -18.71 -20.79 7.33
N TYR A 168 -18.61 -20.92 8.65
CA TYR A 168 -18.09 -22.10 9.35
C TYR A 168 -19.17 -23.14 9.73
N ARG A 169 -20.14 -23.42 8.85
CA ARG A 169 -20.93 -24.65 8.96
C ARG A 169 -20.27 -25.75 8.16
N ILE A 170 -19.73 -26.74 8.87
CA ILE A 170 -19.33 -28.02 8.26
C ILE A 170 -20.63 -28.67 7.77
N HIS A 171 -20.76 -28.88 6.46
CA HIS A 171 -21.77 -29.79 5.94
C HIS A 171 -21.39 -31.20 6.37
N MET A 172 -22.16 -31.81 7.28
CA MET A 172 -22.16 -33.25 7.45
C MET A 172 -22.87 -33.83 6.23
N SER A 173 -22.12 -34.55 5.40
CA SER A 173 -22.63 -35.44 4.36
C SER A 173 -23.31 -36.66 4.97
#